data_AF-A0A2V9FRF6-F1
#
_entry.id   AF-A0A2V9FRF6-F1
#
_cell.length_a   1.000
_cell.length_b   1.000
_cell.length_c   1.000
_cell.angle_alpha   90.00
_cell.angle_beta   90.00
_cell.angle_gamma   90.00
#
_symmetry.space_group_name_H-M   'P 1'
#
loop_
_entity.id
_entity.type
_entity.pdbx_description
1 polymer ?
#
loop_
_entity_poly.entity_id
_entity_poly.type
_entity_poly.pdbx_seq_one_letter_code
_entity_poly.pdbx_strand_id
1 'polypeptide(L)' 'MMPKKPTIDDARLILELYDLRREPELRKARQWWLITFWPKNADDFVKVATTMGSEENNWLRQVGSYWGIAVSFVLNGVVS' A
#
# COMPACT_ATOMS: atom_id res chain seq x y z
N MET A 1 20.54 -9.63 -15.28
CA MET A 1 21.04 -8.25 -15.10
C MET A 1 21.79 -8.17 -13.78
N MET A 2 22.90 -7.45 -13.71
CA MET A 2 23.55 -7.18 -12.42
C MET A 2 22.68 -6.21 -11.61
N PRO A 3 22.53 -6.40 -10.29
CA PRO A 3 21.83 -5.45 -9.44
C PRO A 3 22.53 -4.09 -9.52
N LYS A 4 21.76 -3.04 -9.79
CA LYS A 4 22.28 -1.67 -9.84
C LYS A 4 22.63 -1.25 -8.42
N LYS A 5 23.75 -0.55 -8.25
CA LYS A 5 24.19 -0.08 -6.93
C LYS A 5 23.16 0.95 -6.40
N PRO A 6 22.60 0.77 -5.19
CA PRO A 6 21.68 1.75 -4.60
C PRO A 6 22.34 3.13 -4.46
N THR A 7 21.54 4.16 -4.66
CA THR A 7 21.93 5.57 -4.62
C THR A 7 21.37 6.26 -3.37
N ILE A 8 21.83 7.49 -3.11
CA ILE A 8 21.27 8.31 -2.02
C ILE A 8 19.81 8.68 -2.32
N ASP A 9 19.44 8.86 -3.58
CA ASP A 9 18.06 9.19 -3.97
C ASP A 9 17.11 7.99 -3.74
N ASP A 10 17.58 6.76 -3.93
CA ASP A 10 16.83 5.56 -3.55
C ASP A 10 16.50 5.56 -2.05
N ALA A 11 17.49 5.88 -1.21
CA ALA A 11 17.30 5.98 0.23
C ALA A 11 16.31 7.09 0.61
N ARG A 12 16.39 8.26 -0.04
CA ARG A 12 15.45 9.38 0.17
C ARG A 12 14.02 9.00 -0.20
N LEU A 13 13.83 8.37 -1.35
CA LEU A 13 12.51 7.90 -1.79
C LEU A 13 11.91 6.88 -0.82
N ILE A 14 12.73 5.95 -0.30
CA ILE A 14 12.28 4.99 0.72
C ILE A 14 11.82 5.71 2.01
N LEU A 15 12.57 6.73 2.46
CA LEU A 15 12.20 7.52 3.64
C LEU A 15 10.90 8.31 3.40
N GLU A 16 10.72 8.89 2.22
CA GLU A 16 9.47 9.58 1.84
C GLU A 16 8.27 8.62 1.82
N LEU A 17 8.44 7.43 1.24
CA LEU A 17 7.40 6.39 1.28
C LEU A 17 7.09 5.94 2.70
N TYR A 18 8.10 5.83 3.56
CA TYR A 18 7.93 5.50 4.97
C TYR A 18 7.14 6.59 5.71
N ASP A 19 7.41 7.86 5.43
CA ASP A 19 6.69 8.98 6.04
C ASP A 19 5.22 9.00 5.63
N LEU A 20 4.93 8.77 4.35
CA LEU A 20 3.55 8.59 3.88
C LEU A 20 2.87 7.41 4.58
N ARG A 21 3.59 6.29 4.77
CA ARG A 21 3.10 5.14 5.55
C ARG A 21 2.74 5.52 6.98
N ARG A 22 3.37 6.53 7.57
CA ARG A 22 3.09 6.92 8.96
C ARG A 22 1.90 7.86 9.10
N GLU A 23 1.31 8.35 8.01
CA GLU A 23 0.11 9.19 8.06
C GLU A 23 -0.99 8.48 8.92
N PRO A 24 -1.63 9.19 9.87
CA PRO A 24 -2.57 8.60 10.82
C PRO A 24 -3.68 7.76 10.18
N GLU A 25 -4.28 8.23 9.09
CA GLU A 25 -5.37 7.54 8.42
C GLU A 25 -4.87 6.26 7.71
N LEU A 26 -3.74 6.36 7.01
CA LEU A 26 -3.11 5.19 6.39
C LEU A 26 -2.63 4.16 7.43
N ARG A 27 -2.30 4.59 8.65
CA ARG A 27 -1.98 3.69 9.77
C ARG A 27 -3.20 2.90 10.22
N LYS A 28 -4.36 3.57 10.40
CA LYS A 28 -5.63 2.88 10.71
C LYS A 28 -6.00 1.90 9.60
N ALA A 29 -5.92 2.33 8.35
CA ALA A 29 -6.21 1.50 7.19
C ALA A 29 -5.36 0.22 7.20
N ARG A 30 -4.04 0.34 7.41
CA ARG A 30 -3.16 -0.84 7.52
C ARG A 30 -3.49 -1.74 8.70
N GLN A 31 -3.85 -1.17 9.85
CA GLN A 31 -4.28 -1.98 11.00
C GLN A 31 -5.55 -2.78 10.65
N TRP A 32 -6.52 -2.15 9.99
CA TRP A 32 -7.72 -2.83 9.52
C TRP A 32 -7.38 -3.95 8.53
N TRP A 33 -6.49 -3.71 7.55
CA TRP A 33 -6.01 -4.73 6.62
C TRP A 33 -5.34 -5.93 7.31
N LEU A 34 -4.54 -5.68 8.36
CA LEU A 34 -3.74 -6.72 9.00
C LEU A 34 -4.50 -7.48 10.10
N ILE A 35 -5.47 -6.84 10.76
CA ILE A 35 -6.08 -7.35 11.98
C ILE A 35 -7.56 -7.68 11.79
N THR A 36 -8.27 -6.89 10.98
CA THR A 36 -9.74 -6.97 10.88
C THR A 36 -10.21 -7.62 9.57
N PHE A 37 -9.56 -7.30 8.45
CA PHE A 37 -10.01 -7.69 7.12
C PHE A 37 -9.56 -9.12 6.76
N TRP A 38 -10.32 -10.11 7.24
CA TRP A 38 -10.13 -11.53 6.97
C TRP A 38 -11.38 -12.12 6.27
N PRO A 39 -11.63 -11.77 4.99
CA PRO A 39 -12.77 -12.31 4.25
C PRO A 39 -12.66 -13.83 4.12
N LYS A 40 -13.77 -14.55 4.29
CA LYS A 40 -13.80 -16.02 4.22
C LYS A 40 -14.00 -16.54 2.80
N ASN A 41 -14.51 -15.68 1.93
CA ASN A 41 -14.78 -15.98 0.52
C ASN A 41 -14.68 -14.70 -0.33
N ALA A 42 -14.82 -14.86 -1.65
CA ALA A 42 -14.76 -13.76 -2.59
C ALA A 42 -15.90 -12.74 -2.41
N ASP A 43 -17.10 -13.18 -2.03
CA ASP A 43 -18.26 -12.30 -1.86
C ASP A 43 -18.06 -11.34 -0.68
N ASP A 44 -17.43 -11.80 0.41
CA ASP A 44 -17.05 -10.95 1.55
C ASP A 44 -16.12 -9.81 1.12
N PHE A 45 -15.16 -10.11 0.25
CA PHE A 45 -14.26 -9.10 -0.33
C PHE A 45 -15.03 -8.14 -1.25
N VAL A 46 -15.82 -8.69 -2.19
CA VAL A 46 -16.59 -7.89 -3.17
C VAL A 46 -17.51 -6.94 -2.45
N LYS A 47 -18.20 -7.38 -1.40
CA LYS A 47 -19.06 -6.53 -0.57
C LYS A 47 -18.34 -5.29 -0.08
N VAL A 48 -17.14 -5.42 0.48
CA VAL A 48 -16.34 -4.26 0.93
C VAL A 48 -15.87 -3.43 -0.27
N ALA A 49 -15.40 -4.08 -1.35
CA ALA A 49 -14.89 -3.42 -2.53
C ALA A 49 -15.96 -2.60 -3.30
N THR A 50 -17.24 -2.97 -3.21
CA THR A 50 -18.34 -2.29 -3.90
C THR A 50 -19.15 -1.35 -3.00
N THR A 51 -18.94 -1.37 -1.68
CA THR A 51 -19.61 -0.43 -0.76
C THR A 51 -18.92 0.93 -0.80
N MET A 52 -19.10 1.64 -1.92
CA MET A 52 -18.48 2.94 -2.18
C MET A 52 -18.84 3.96 -1.10
N GLY A 53 -17.84 4.72 -0.64
CA GLY A 53 -18.01 5.73 0.40
C GLY A 53 -17.93 5.21 1.83
N SER A 54 -17.92 3.88 2.04
CA SER A 54 -17.58 3.32 3.36
C SER A 54 -16.10 3.54 3.70
N GLU A 55 -15.81 3.61 4.99
CA GLU A 55 -14.45 3.77 5.51
C GLU A 55 -13.58 2.58 5.10
N GLU A 56 -14.10 1.35 5.20
CA GLU A 56 -13.40 0.13 4.80
C GLU A 56 -13.10 0.10 3.31
N ASN A 57 -14.02 0.57 2.46
CA ASN A 57 -13.75 0.69 1.03
C ASN A 57 -12.63 1.69 0.74
N ASN A 58 -12.64 2.84 1.42
CA ASN A 58 -11.60 3.84 1.30
C ASN A 58 -10.24 3.27 1.73
N TRP A 59 -10.18 2.59 2.87
CA TRP A 59 -8.97 1.92 3.36
C TRP A 59 -8.48 0.81 2.44
N LEU A 60 -9.40 0.00 1.89
CA LEU A 60 -9.09 -1.03 0.90
C LEU A 60 -8.37 -0.41 -0.31
N ARG A 61 -8.96 0.62 -0.90
CA ARG A 61 -8.42 1.27 -2.09
C ARG A 61 -7.12 2.03 -1.79
N GLN A 62 -7.03 2.71 -0.66
CA GLN A 62 -5.89 3.55 -0.30
C GLN A 62 -4.63 2.72 -0.04
N VAL A 63 -4.73 1.67 0.79
CA VAL A 63 -3.59 0.78 1.09
C VAL A 63 -3.16 0.02 -0.16
N GLY A 64 -4.11 -0.53 -0.93
CA GLY A 64 -3.79 -1.23 -2.18
C GLY A 64 -3.07 -0.33 -3.18
N SER A 65 -3.54 0.90 -3.38
CA SER A 65 -2.92 1.87 -4.30
C SER A 65 -1.54 2.31 -3.81
N TYR A 66 -1.37 2.58 -2.51
CA TYR A 66 -0.09 2.94 -1.91
C TYR A 66 0.98 1.87 -2.17
N TRP A 67 0.66 0.61 -1.89
CA TRP A 67 1.58 -0.50 -2.15
C TRP A 67 1.81 -0.72 -3.64
N GLY A 68 0.79 -0.50 -4.48
CA GLY A 68 0.92 -0.54 -5.92
C GLY A 68 1.99 0.44 -6.44
N ILE A 69 2.01 1.67 -5.91
CA ILE A 69 3.03 2.67 -6.27
C ILE A 69 4.42 2.20 -5.83
N ALA A 70 4.59 1.79 -4.57
CA ALA A 70 5.89 1.35 -4.05
C ALA A 70 6.46 0.14 -4.84
N VAL A 71 5.60 -0.84 -5.15
CA VAL A 71 5.98 -2.01 -5.96
C VAL A 71 6.32 -1.59 -7.39
N SER A 72 5.57 -0.65 -7.98
CA SER A 72 5.86 -0.15 -9.33
C SER A 72 7.25 0.47 -9.44
N PHE A 73 7.74 1.14 -8.39
CA PHE A 73 9.09 1.70 -8.39
C PHE A 73 10.17 0.63 -8.44
N VAL A 74 10.00 -0.46 -7.70
CA VAL A 74 10.92 -1.61 -7.74
C VAL A 74 10.86 -2.32 -9.10
N LEU A 75 9.65 -2.63 -9.59
CA LEU A 75 9.47 -3.35 -10.85
C LEU A 75 9.99 -2.58 -12.07
N ASN A 76 9.91 -1.24 -12.04
CA ASN A 76 10.40 -0.39 -13.12
C ASN A 76 11.86 0.08 -12.91
N GLY A 77 12.55 -0.40 -11.87
CA GLY A 77 13.94 -0.04 -11.59
C GLY A 77 14.15 1.44 -11.23
N VAL A 78 13.10 2.10 -10.72
CA VAL A 78 13.18 3.45 -10.13
C VAL A 78 13.97 3.39 -8.83
N VAL A 79 13.82 2.30 -8.07
CA VAL A 79 14.62 1.97 -6.89
C VAL A 79 15.42 0.70 -7.17
N SER A 80 16.69 0.69 -6.79
CA SER A 80 17.68 -0.36 -7.10
C SER A 80 17.89 -1.35 -5.96
#